data_AF-A0A345ZPT4-F1
#
_entry.id   AF-A0A345ZPT4-F1
#
_cell.length_a   1.000
_cell.length_b   1.000
_cell.length_c   1.000
_cell.angle_alpha   90.00
_cell.angle_beta   90.00
_cell.angle_gamma   90.00
#
_symmetry.space_group_name_H-M   'P 1'
#
loop_
_entity.id
_entity.type
_entity.pdbx_description
1 polymer ?
#
loop_
_entity_poly.entity_id
_entity_poly.type
_entity_poly.pdbx_seq_one_letter_code
_entity_poly.pdbx_strand_id
1 'polypeptide(L)' 'VLDLGSGGGIDVLLSAQRVGPTGKAYGLDMTDEMLALARENQRQAGATNVEFLKGEIESIPLPANHVDVIISNCVINL' A
#
# COMPACT_ATOMS: atom_id res chain seq x y z
N VAL A 1 -6.83 5.07 0.26
CA VAL A 1 -6.92 3.63 0.63
C VAL A 1 -5.58 3.17 1.19
N LEU A 2 -5.57 2.33 2.22
CA LEU A 2 -4.37 1.72 2.80
C LEU A 2 -4.48 0.19 2.77
N ASP A 3 -3.45 -0.48 2.28
CA ASP A 3 -3.29 -1.94 2.35
C ASP A 3 -2.25 -2.31 3.43
N LEU A 4 -2.64 -3.19 4.34
CA LEU A 4 -1.82 -3.62 5.48
C LEU A 4 -1.11 -4.94 5.17
N GLY A 5 0.22 -4.92 5.19
CA GLY A 5 1.05 -6.05 4.77
C GLY A 5 1.01 -6.23 3.26
N SER A 6 1.29 -5.15 2.52
CA SER A 6 1.03 -5.06 1.08
C SER A 6 1.88 -5.99 0.22
N GLY A 7 2.96 -6.59 0.76
CA GLY A 7 3.86 -7.47 0.04
C GLY A 7 4.39 -6.80 -1.24
N GLY A 8 4.33 -7.52 -2.36
CA GLY A 8 4.70 -7.00 -3.68
C GLY A 8 3.76 -5.94 -4.27
N GLY A 9 2.70 -5.54 -3.55
CA GLY A 9 1.90 -4.35 -3.84
C GLY A 9 0.73 -4.53 -4.81
N ILE A 10 0.31 -5.76 -5.14
CA ILE A 10 -0.74 -6.00 -6.14
C ILE A 10 -2.07 -5.31 -5.78
N ASP A 11 -2.55 -5.45 -4.55
CA ASP A 11 -3.81 -4.88 -4.08
C ASP A 11 -3.74 -3.34 -4.02
N VAL A 12 -2.56 -2.78 -3.77
CA VAL A 12 -2.29 -1.33 -3.79
C VAL A 12 -2.38 -0.78 -5.21
N LEU A 13 -1.78 -1.45 -6.20
CA LEU A 13 -1.81 -1.03 -7.61
C LEU A 13 -3.24 -1.11 -8.18
N LEU A 14 -3.98 -2.17 -7.87
CA LEU A 14 -5.38 -2.31 -8.24
C LEU A 14 -6.24 -1.23 -7.58
N SER A 15 -5.99 -0.94 -6.30
CA SER A 15 -6.67 0.13 -5.57
C SER A 15 -6.39 1.50 -6.19
N ALA A 16 -5.15 1.79 -6.56
CA ALA A 16 -4.75 3.04 -7.21
C ALA A 16 -5.48 3.30 -8.53
N GLN A 17 -5.71 2.25 -9.33
CA GLN A 17 -6.54 2.37 -10.54
C GLN A 17 -8.01 2.64 -10.18
N ARG A 18 -8.54 1.94 -9.18
CA ARG A 18 -9.97 2.02 -8.80
C ARG A 18 -10.36 3.36 -8.17
N VAL A 19 -9.46 3.97 -7.39
CA VAL A 19 -9.71 5.28 -6.75
C VAL A 19 -9.57 6.45 -7.72
N GLY A 20 -9.08 6.19 -8.94
CA GLY A 20 -8.88 7.20 -9.97
C GLY A 20 -7.68 8.12 -9.70
N PRO A 21 -7.40 9.05 -10.63
CA PRO A 21 -6.18 9.87 -10.63
C PRO A 21 -6.09 10.86 -9.48
N THR A 22 -7.21 11.25 -8.88
CA THR A 22 -7.26 12.14 -7.71
C THR A 22 -7.20 11.39 -6.39
N GLY A 23 -7.43 10.08 -6.40
CA GLY A 23 -7.31 9.21 -5.24
C GLY A 23 -5.87 8.73 -5.06
N LYS A 24 -5.55 8.26 -3.85
CA LYS A 24 -4.23 7.74 -3.49
C LYS A 24 -4.34 6.38 -2.79
N ALA A 25 -3.44 5.47 -3.16
CA ALA A 25 -3.29 4.18 -2.51
C ALA A 25 -1.95 4.09 -1.78
N TYR A 26 -2.00 3.55 -0.58
CA TYR A 26 -0.83 3.30 0.27
C TYR A 26 -0.68 1.81 0.49
N GLY A 27 0.56 1.32 0.42
CA GLY A 27 0.92 -0.02 0.87
C GLY A 27 1.85 0.06 2.07
N LEU A 28 1.53 -0.62 3.16
CA LEU A 28 2.40 -0.74 4.32
C LEU A 28 3.02 -2.14 4.35
N ASP A 29 4.33 -2.22 4.44
CA ASP A 29 5.05 -3.48 4.67
C ASP A 29 6.26 -3.24 5.58
N MET A 30 6.63 -4.25 6.37
CA MET A 30 7.75 -4.13 7.32
C MET A 30 9.10 -4.46 6.67
N THR A 31 9.11 -5.22 5.57
CA THR A 31 10.33 -5.77 4.98
C THR A 31 10.85 -4.91 3.83
N ASP A 32 12.16 -4.62 3.83
CA ASP A 32 12.78 -3.88 2.72
C ASP A 32 12.68 -4.61 1.39
N GLU A 33 12.69 -5.96 1.43
CA GLU A 33 12.56 -6.80 0.24
C GLU A 33 11.21 -6.62 -0.45
N MET A 34 10.10 -6.71 0.30
CA MET A 34 8.77 -6.51 -0.28
C MET A 34 8.58 -5.07 -0.77
N LEU A 35 9.09 -4.08 -0.04
CA LEU A 35 9.03 -2.68 -0.47
C LEU A 35 9.82 -2.44 -1.75
N ALA A 36 11.00 -3.06 -1.90
CA ALA A 36 11.77 -2.97 -3.14
C ALA A 36 11.01 -3.59 -4.32
N LEU A 37 10.44 -4.78 -4.12
CA LEU A 37 9.61 -5.45 -5.13
C LEU A 37 8.38 -4.62 -5.51
N ALA A 38 7.68 -4.06 -4.52
CA ALA A 38 6.48 -3.27 -4.71
C ALA A 38 6.75 -1.96 -5.48
N ARG A 39 7.87 -1.29 -5.19
CA ARG A 39 8.29 -0.08 -5.92
C ARG A 39 8.67 -0.39 -7.37
N GLU A 40 9.30 -1.53 -7.63
CA GLU A 40 9.56 -1.96 -9.00
C GLU A 40 8.26 -2.25 -9.75
N ASN A 41 7.30 -2.95 -9.12
CA ASN A 41 5.97 -3.18 -9.69
C ASN A 41 5.22 -1.86 -9.96
N GLN A 42 5.30 -0.88 -9.06
CA GLN A 42 4.77 0.47 -9.27
C GLN A 42 5.38 1.14 -10.50
N ARG A 43 6.71 1.07 -10.65
CA ARG A 43 7.41 1.66 -11.79
C ARG A 43 6.99 1.01 -13.10
N GLN A 44 6.87 -0.31 -13.12
CA GLN A 44 6.42 -1.08 -14.29
C GLN A 44 4.95 -0.79 -14.64
N ALA A 45 4.10 -0.61 -13.63
CA ALA A 45 2.69 -0.25 -13.82
C ALA A 45 2.48 1.21 -14.23
N GLY A 46 3.51 2.07 -14.14
CA GLY A 46 3.39 3.51 -14.37
C GLY A 46 2.48 4.22 -13.37
N ALA A 47 2.28 3.64 -12.18
CA ALA A 47 1.36 4.16 -11.18
C ALA A 47 1.97 5.34 -10.43
N THR A 48 1.38 6.53 -10.59
CA THR A 48 1.86 7.79 -10.01
C THR A 48 1.17 8.17 -8.71
N ASN A 49 0.04 7.54 -8.39
CA ASN A 49 -0.78 7.79 -7.20
C ASN A 49 -0.67 6.67 -6.14
N VAL A 50 0.52 6.04 -6.07
CA VAL A 50 0.85 4.95 -5.14
C VAL A 50 2.03 5.36 -4.27
N GLU A 51 1.96 5.04 -2.98
CA GLU A 51 3.08 5.22 -2.05
C GLU A 51 3.25 4.00 -1.13
N PHE A 52 4.43 3.39 -1.16
CA PHE A 52 4.81 2.32 -0.24
C PHE A 52 5.53 2.87 0.98
N LEU A 53 5.09 2.47 2.16
CA LEU A 53 5.54 2.91 3.47
C LEU A 53 6.18 1.74 4.20
N LYS A 54 7.33 1.99 4.84
CA LYS A 54 7.94 1.04 5.75
C LYS A 54 7.35 1.20 7.14
N GLY A 55 6.87 0.10 7.72
CA GLY A 55 6.41 0.11 9.11
C GLY A 55 5.68 -1.17 9.49
N GLU A 56 5.36 -1.25 10.78
CA GLU A 56 4.53 -2.31 11.35
C GLU A 56 3.07 -1.82 11.44
N ILE A 57 2.12 -2.76 11.48
CA ILE A 57 0.67 -2.44 11.45
C ILE A 57 0.26 -1.71 12.75
N GLU A 58 0.95 -1.96 13.84
CA GLU A 58 0.78 -1.34 15.14
C GLU A 58 1.27 0.12 15.17
N SER A 59 2.09 0.52 14.20
CA SER A 59 2.72 1.85 14.13
C SER A 59 2.75 2.40 12.70
N ILE A 60 1.55 2.60 12.14
CA ILE A 60 1.36 3.12 10.78
C ILE A 60 1.90 4.57 10.68
N PRO A 61 2.84 4.87 9.75
CA PRO A 61 3.44 6.19 9.61
C PRO A 61 2.55 7.15 8.80
N LEU A 62 1.27 7.24 9.17
CA LEU A 62 0.29 8.16 8.57
C LEU A 62 -0.42 8.95 9.67
N PRO A 63 -0.86 10.19 9.38
CA PRO A 63 -1.69 10.96 10.31
C PRO A 63 -3.02 10.25 10.62
N ALA A 64 -3.63 10.60 11.76
CA ALA A 64 -4.99 10.17 12.07
C ALA A 64 -5.99 10.69 11.03
N ASN A 65 -7.05 9.91 10.78
CA ASN A 65 -8.13 10.24 9.81
C ASN A 65 -7.63 10.52 8.38
N HIS A 66 -6.53 9.89 7.96
CA HIS A 66 -5.89 10.16 6.67
C HIS A 66 -6.34 9.23 5.53
N VAL A 67 -7.02 8.12 5.84
CA VAL A 67 -7.44 7.12 4.84
C VAL A 67 -8.92 6.77 4.99
N ASP A 68 -9.62 6.65 3.87
CA ASP A 68 -11.06 6.36 3.85
C ASP A 68 -11.38 4.86 3.93
N VAL A 69 -10.45 4.00 3.49
CA VAL A 69 -10.62 2.55 3.40
C VAL A 69 -9.32 1.86 3.77
N ILE A 70 -9.43 0.78 4.54
CA ILE A 70 -8.35 -0.13 4.90
C ILE A 70 -8.61 -1.49 4.26
N ILE A 71 -7.59 -2.08 3.65
CA ILE A 71 -7.55 -3.43 3.13
C ILE A 71 -6.59 -4.23 4.00
N SER A 72 -6.99 -5.44 4.37
CA SER A 72 -6.09 -6.45 4.93
C SER A 72 -6.45 -7.77 4.29
N ASN A 73 -5.52 -8.31 3.51
CA ASN A 73 -5.71 -9.54 2.76
C ASN A 73 -4.67 -10.56 3.24
N CYS A 74 -5.11 -11.56 4.01
CA CYS A 74 -4.25 -12.61 4.59
C CYS A 74 -3.12 -12.07 5.50
N VAL A 75 -3.40 -11.05 6.31
CA VAL A 75 -2.40 -10.46 7.22
C VAL A 75 -2.91 -10.40 8.66
N ILE A 76 -4.07 -9.81 8.90
CA ILE A 76 -4.65 -9.78 10.25
C ILE A 76 -5.25 -11.16 10.57
N ASN A 77 -4.80 -11.75 11.69
CA ASN A 77 -5.30 -13.02 12.26
C ASN A 77 -5.02 -14.28 11.42
N LEU A 78 -3.75 -14.51 11.08
CA LEU A 78 -3.22 -15.81 10.63
C LEU A 78 -2.48 -16.54 11.77
#